data_AF-A0A382L4L8-F1
#
_entry.id   AF-A0A382L4L8-F1
#
_cell.length_a   1.000
_cell.length_b   1.000
_cell.length_c   1.000
_cell.angle_alpha   90.00
_cell.angle_beta   90.00
_cell.angle_gamma   90.00
#
_symmetry.space_group_name_H-M   'P 1'
#
loop_
_entity.id
_entity.type
_entity.pdbx_description
1 polymer ?
#
loop_
_entity_poly.entity_id
_entity_poly.type
_entity_poly.pdbx_seq_one_letter_code
_entity_poly.pdbx_strand_id
1 'polypeptide(L)'
;MPIKKIEDLIDSLPKRKPELFTEVNANDHFELARLLHQLSPEGKIHVFNNLNSDLKRQEVLYETDLDSRLEIESSLGSKGLAILLSSMPEDEATDIIQELGV
;
A
#
# COMPACT_ATOMS: atom_id res chain seq x y z
N MET A 1 7.91 -13.01 -1.93
CA MET A 1 8.67 -12.32 -3.01
C MET A 1 9.97 -11.72 -2.47
N PRO A 2 11.07 -11.66 -3.24
CA PRO A 2 12.31 -11.02 -2.80
C PRO A 2 12.18 -9.49 -2.84
N ILE A 3 12.31 -8.84 -1.68
CA ILE A 3 12.26 -7.37 -1.54
C ILE A 3 13.18 -6.65 -2.53
N LYS A 4 14.39 -7.16 -2.73
CA LYS A 4 15.38 -6.63 -3.67
C LYS A 4 14.86 -6.46 -5.09
N LYS A 5 14.00 -7.38 -5.55
CA LYS A 5 13.42 -7.29 -6.89
C LYS A 5 12.46 -6.11 -6.99
N ILE A 6 11.67 -5.83 -5.95
CA ILE A 6 10.79 -4.66 -5.92
C ILE A 6 11.62 -3.38 -5.88
N GLU A 7 12.65 -3.32 -5.04
CA GLU A 7 13.56 -2.17 -4.95
C GLU A 7 14.21 -1.86 -6.31
N ASP A 8 14.77 -2.87 -6.98
CA ASP A 8 15.37 -2.73 -8.32
C ASP A 8 14.35 -2.21 -9.36
N LEU A 9 13.08 -2.61 -9.24
CA LEU A 9 12.00 -2.16 -10.13
C LEU A 9 11.61 -0.71 -9.84
N ILE A 10 11.59 -0.31 -8.56
CA ILE A 10 11.31 1.07 -8.11
C ILE A 10 12.42 2.01 -8.57
N ASP A 11 13.68 1.66 -8.36
CA ASP A 11 14.85 2.46 -8.77
C ASP A 11 14.93 2.65 -10.29
N SER A 12 14.27 1.77 -11.05
CA SER A 12 14.18 1.81 -12.51
C SER A 12 12.92 2.52 -13.03
N LEU A 13 12.13 3.16 -12.17
CA LEU A 13 10.96 3.93 -12.60
C LEU A 13 11.36 5.21 -13.37
N PRO A 14 10.54 5.66 -14.34
CA PRO A 14 9.25 5.10 -14.74
C PRO A 14 9.36 3.93 -15.74
N LYS A 15 10.57 3.59 -16.22
CA LYS A 15 10.78 2.65 -17.33
C LYS A 15 10.23 1.26 -17.04
N ARG A 16 10.32 0.80 -15.78
CA ARG A 16 9.88 -0.54 -15.36
C ARG A 16 8.52 -0.58 -14.66
N LYS A 17 7.67 0.42 -14.90
CA LYS A 17 6.33 0.48 -14.29
C LYS A 17 5.46 -0.75 -14.62
N PRO A 18 5.41 -1.28 -15.87
CA PRO A 18 4.63 -2.48 -16.16
C PRO A 18 5.12 -3.72 -15.42
N GLU A 19 6.43 -3.89 -15.27
CA GLU A 19 7.03 -4.98 -14.52
C GLU A 19 6.76 -4.84 -13.01
N LEU A 20 6.86 -3.63 -12.47
CA LEU A 20 6.47 -3.34 -11.08
C LEU A 20 5.00 -3.67 -10.84
N PHE A 21 4.11 -3.21 -11.73
CA PHE A 21 2.68 -3.51 -11.65
C PHE A 21 2.42 -5.02 -11.67
N THR A 22 3.06 -5.75 -12.58
CA THR A 22 2.92 -7.20 -12.67
C THR A 22 3.41 -7.89 -11.39
N GLU A 23 4.59 -7.49 -10.90
CA GLU A 23 5.21 -8.09 -9.72
C GLU A 23 4.37 -7.84 -8.46
N VAL A 24 3.99 -6.58 -8.21
CA VAL A 24 3.15 -6.20 -7.06
C VAL A 24 1.84 -6.97 -7.09
N ASN A 25 1.17 -7.06 -8.25
CA ASN A 25 -0.15 -7.68 -8.30
C ASN A 25 -0.14 -9.20 -8.36
N ALA A 26 1.02 -9.84 -8.60
CA ALA A 26 1.17 -11.29 -8.51
C ALA A 26 1.23 -11.82 -7.07
N ASN A 27 1.41 -10.95 -6.07
CA ASN A 27 1.51 -11.34 -4.66
C ASN A 27 0.19 -11.06 -3.92
N ASP A 28 -0.12 -11.83 -2.88
CA ASP A 28 -1.27 -11.57 -2.01
C ASP A 28 -1.03 -10.35 -1.09
N HIS A 29 -2.11 -9.86 -0.47
CA HIS A 29 -2.06 -8.65 0.37
C HIS A 29 -1.23 -8.85 1.65
N PHE A 30 -1.23 -10.03 2.27
CA PHE A 30 -0.46 -10.30 3.48
C PHE A 30 1.06 -10.23 3.22
N GLU A 31 1.51 -10.87 2.13
CA GLU A 31 2.92 -10.83 1.74
C GLU A 31 3.35 -9.41 1.35
N LEU A 32 2.47 -8.65 0.68
CA LEU A 32 2.75 -7.25 0.38
C LEU A 32 2.85 -6.39 1.64
N ALA A 33 1.86 -6.49 2.54
CA ALA A 33 1.86 -5.79 3.82
C ALA A 33 3.12 -6.07 4.63
N ARG A 34 3.55 -7.34 4.67
CA ARG A 34 4.81 -7.76 5.29
C ARG A 34 6.05 -7.23 4.58
N LEU A 35 6.01 -6.91 3.30
CA LEU A 35 7.18 -6.37 2.59
C LEU A 35 7.27 -4.85 2.71
N LEU A 36 6.15 -4.16 2.91
CA LEU A 36 6.10 -2.70 3.00
C LEU A 36 7.04 -2.16 4.11
N HIS A 37 7.09 -2.79 5.29
CA HIS A 37 7.97 -2.32 6.39
C HIS A 37 9.47 -2.31 6.04
N GLN A 38 9.88 -3.03 4.99
CA GLN A 38 11.27 -3.11 4.54
C GLN A 38 11.62 -2.03 3.52
N LEU A 39 10.61 -1.38 2.93
CA LEU A 39 10.80 -0.34 1.93
C LEU A 39 10.96 1.03 2.57
N SER A 40 11.58 1.94 1.82
CA SER A 40 11.52 3.37 2.14
C SER A 40 10.08 3.89 2.02
N PRO A 41 9.74 5.04 2.65
CA PRO A 41 8.41 5.65 2.53
C PRO A 41 7.97 5.84 1.07
N GLU A 42 8.86 6.35 0.21
CA GLU A 42 8.60 6.52 -1.22
C GLU A 42 8.36 5.16 -1.92
N GLY A 43 9.11 4.13 -1.54
CA GLY A 43 8.94 2.78 -2.06
C GLY A 43 7.59 2.17 -1.69
N LYS A 44 7.14 2.35 -0.45
CA LYS A 44 5.79 1.93 0.00
C LYS A 44 4.70 2.59 -0.83
N ILE A 45 4.82 3.90 -1.06
CA ILE A 45 3.88 4.67 -1.87
C ILE A 45 3.87 4.15 -3.33
N HIS A 46 5.03 3.85 -3.91
CA HIS A 46 5.10 3.28 -5.26
C HIS A 46 4.46 1.91 -5.36
N VAL A 47 4.70 1.01 -4.39
CA VAL A 47 4.03 -0.29 -4.36
C VAL A 47 2.51 -0.12 -4.24
N PHE A 48 2.07 0.68 -3.26
CA PHE A 48 0.64 0.89 -3.00
C PHE A 48 -0.11 1.47 -4.20
N ASN A 49 0.49 2.46 -4.88
CA ASN A 49 -0.09 3.09 -6.05
C ASN A 49 -0.09 2.22 -7.33
N ASN A 50 0.61 1.08 -7.31
CA ASN A 50 0.59 0.10 -8.40
C ASN A 50 -0.33 -1.10 -8.10
N LEU A 51 -1.06 -1.12 -6.99
CA LEU A 51 -2.09 -2.14 -6.73
C LEU A 51 -3.26 -1.97 -7.72
N ASN A 52 -3.77 -3.09 -8.22
CA ASN A 52 -4.70 -3.12 -9.36
C ASN A 52 -6.18 -2.90 -9.01
N SER A 53 -6.53 -2.81 -7.73
CA SER A 53 -7.91 -2.62 -7.28
C SER A 53 -7.95 -1.96 -5.91
N ASP A 54 -9.03 -1.21 -5.64
CA ASP A 54 -9.23 -0.60 -4.33
C ASP A 54 -9.45 -1.65 -3.24
N LEU A 55 -10.08 -2.79 -3.55
CA LEU A 55 -10.17 -3.92 -2.62
C LEU A 55 -8.78 -4.36 -2.14
N LYS A 56 -7.86 -4.62 -3.07
CA LYS A 56 -6.50 -5.03 -2.69
C LYS A 56 -5.73 -3.93 -1.95
N ARG A 57 -6.02 -2.66 -2.26
CA ARG A 57 -5.45 -1.51 -1.52
C ARG A 57 -5.97 -1.46 -0.09
N GLN A 58 -7.27 -1.69 0.13
CA GLN A 58 -7.87 -1.76 1.47
C GLN A 58 -7.25 -2.91 2.27
N GLU A 59 -7.20 -4.11 1.69
CA GLU A 59 -6.60 -5.28 2.35
C GLU A 59 -5.13 -5.03 2.72
N VAL A 60 -4.31 -4.49 1.81
CA VAL A 60 -2.91 -4.17 2.12
C VAL A 60 -2.80 -3.08 3.19
N LEU A 61 -3.67 -2.07 3.15
CA LEU A 61 -3.67 -0.97 4.13
C LEU A 61 -4.04 -1.46 5.53
N TYR A 62 -5.02 -2.36 5.64
CA TYR A 62 -5.45 -2.94 6.92
C TYR A 62 -4.39 -3.86 7.52
N GLU A 63 -3.70 -4.65 6.68
CA GLU A 63 -2.75 -5.66 7.13
C GLU A 63 -1.34 -5.10 7.41
N THR A 64 -1.01 -3.91 6.90
CA THR A 64 0.32 -3.32 7.09
C THR A 64 0.47 -2.73 8.49
N ASP A 65 1.71 -2.64 8.96
CA ASP A 65 2.03 -2.04 10.26
C ASP A 65 1.67 -0.55 10.31
N LEU A 66 1.44 -0.03 11.51
CA LEU A 66 0.99 1.35 11.72
C LEU A 66 1.92 2.38 11.06
N ASP A 67 3.25 2.21 11.16
CA ASP A 67 4.19 3.18 10.60
C ASP A 67 4.08 3.23 9.07
N SER A 68 4.08 2.05 8.42
CA SER A 68 3.87 1.95 6.97
C SER A 68 2.50 2.47 6.52
N ARG A 69 1.46 2.23 7.32
CA ARG A 69 0.09 2.71 7.06
C ARG A 69 0.03 4.24 7.06
N LEU A 70 0.55 4.88 8.11
CA LEU A 70 0.55 6.34 8.24
C LEU A 70 1.31 7.02 7.10
N GLU A 71 2.42 6.44 6.65
CA GLU A 71 3.18 6.95 5.50
C GLU A 71 2.35 6.90 4.20
N ILE A 72 1.63 5.81 3.97
CA ILE A 72 0.74 5.65 2.81
C ILE A 72 -0.45 6.61 2.91
N GLU A 73 -1.11 6.69 4.06
CA GLU A 73 -2.27 7.55 4.29
C GLU A 73 -1.94 9.02 4.11
N SER A 74 -0.79 9.45 4.63
CA SER A 74 -0.25 10.79 4.42
C SER A 74 -0.09 11.12 2.94
N SER A 75 0.37 10.16 2.12
CA SER A 75 0.50 10.34 0.67
C SER A 75 -0.83 10.43 -0.08
N LEU A 76 -1.88 9.77 0.42
CA LEU A 76 -3.24 9.83 -0.16
C LEU A 76 -3.95 11.15 0.17
N GLY A 77 -3.66 11.69 1.36
CA GLY A 77 -4.39 12.79 1.97
C GLY A 77 -5.84 12.42 2.31
N SER A 78 -6.52 13.31 3.05
CA SER A 78 -7.84 13.01 3.62
C SER A 78 -8.89 12.65 2.57
N LYS A 79 -8.86 13.27 1.39
CA LYS A 79 -9.82 12.99 0.31
C LYS A 79 -9.58 11.62 -0.32
N GLY A 80 -8.32 11.27 -0.60
CA GLY A 80 -7.96 9.98 -1.17
C GLY A 80 -8.30 8.85 -0.20
N LEU A 81 -7.98 9.05 1.07
CA LEU A 81 -8.30 8.10 2.12
C LEU A 81 -9.82 7.93 2.30
N ALA A 82 -10.59 9.01 2.35
CA ALA A 82 -12.05 8.91 2.46
C ALA A 82 -12.70 8.12 1.31
N ILE A 83 -12.21 8.30 0.07
CA ILE A 83 -12.67 7.51 -1.08
C ILE A 83 -12.33 6.04 -0.88
N LEU A 84 -11.09 5.74 -0.50
CA LEU A 84 -10.63 4.37 -0.32
C LEU A 84 -11.41 3.65 0.80
N LEU A 85 -11.60 4.29 1.95
CA LEU A 85 -12.29 3.69 3.11
C LEU A 85 -13.81 3.57 2.90
N SER A 86 -14.41 4.35 2.00
CA SER A 86 -15.88 4.39 1.81
C SER A 86 -16.53 3.07 1.39
N SER A 87 -15.74 2.10 0.92
CA SER A 87 -16.21 0.79 0.47
C SER A 87 -15.59 -0.38 1.25
N MET A 88 -14.87 -0.07 2.31
CA MET A 88 -14.25 -1.05 3.22
C MET A 88 -15.29 -1.54 4.25
N PRO A 89 -15.16 -2.75 4.81
CA PRO A 89 -15.94 -3.17 5.97
C PRO A 89 -15.91 -2.13 7.09
N GLU A 90 -17.05 -1.90 7.73
CA GLU A 90 -17.24 -0.81 8.70
C GLU A 90 -16.31 -0.95 9.92
N ASP A 91 -16.10 -2.18 10.40
CA ASP A 91 -15.20 -2.51 11.49
C ASP A 91 -13.75 -2.19 11.13
N GLU A 92 -13.27 -2.68 9.98
CA GLU A 92 -11.90 -2.43 9.52
C GLU A 92 -11.63 -0.93 9.25
N ALA A 93 -12.60 -0.24 8.63
CA ALA A 93 -12.50 1.21 8.42
C ALA A 93 -12.48 1.98 9.74
N THR A 94 -13.24 1.54 10.73
CA THR A 94 -13.28 2.15 12.06
C THR A 94 -11.93 1.98 12.77
N ASP A 95 -11.33 0.80 12.70
CA ASP A 95 -10.00 0.54 13.28
C ASP A 95 -8.96 1.50 12.70
N ILE A 96 -8.89 1.61 11.37
CA ILE A 96 -7.98 2.53 10.67
C ILE A 96 -8.22 3.99 11.11
N ILE A 97 -9.48 4.43 11.18
CA ILE A 97 -9.81 5.81 11.57
C ILE A 97 -9.40 6.10 13.03
N GLN A 98 -9.55 5.14 13.94
CA GLN A 98 -9.15 5.33 15.34
C GLN A 98 -7.63 5.49 15.49
N GLU A 99 -6.86 4.76 14.68
CA GLU A 99 -5.39 4.83 14.70
C GLU A 99 -4.84 6.17 14.18
N LEU A 100 -5.57 6.85 13.29
CA LEU A 100 -5.22 8.20 12.82
C LEU A 100 -5.25 9.26 13.94
N GLY A 101 -5.83 8.93 15.10
CA GLY A 101 -5.90 9.83 16.26
C GLY A 101 -6.80 11.05 16.05
N VAL A 102 -7.84 10.92 15.21
CA VAL A 102 -8.83 11.96 14.92
C VAL A 102 -9.86 12.12 16.04
#